data_AF-A0AAV2PPM4-F1
#
_entry.id   AF-A0AAV2PPM4-F1
#
_cell.length_a   1.000
_cell.length_b   1.000
_cell.length_c   1.000
_cell.angle_alpha   90.00
_cell.angle_beta   90.00
_cell.angle_gamma   90.00
#
_symmetry.space_group_name_H-M   'P 1'
#
loop_
_entity.id
_entity.type
_entity.pdbx_description
1 polymer ?
#
loop_
_entity_poly.entity_id
_entity_poly.type
_entity_poly.pdbx_seq_one_letter_code
_entity_poly.pdbx_strand_id
1 'polypeptide(L)'
;SAIILLEMITSVAVVSTKDAIYDDLKSSLAKSMNVSMDKYTDNSSDTQIWDVIQTNQKCCGIRGYDDWALSGYGDGNDVPESCCQLNIDGCGRGVVEMSDPWNVIFANGCLEVVLTGMKRVVGYLACAIWIPVIIIQGILRVLVCKCI
;
A
#
# COMPACT_ATOMS: atom_id res chain seq x y z
N SER A 1 -1.56 37.53 7.74
CA SER A 1 -2.31 37.21 6.51
C SER A 1 -3.25 36.06 6.80
N ALA A 2 -4.55 36.21 6.48
CA ALA A 2 -5.58 35.20 6.75
C ALA A 2 -5.27 33.83 6.10
N ILE A 3 -4.52 33.82 5.00
CA ILE A 3 -4.17 32.59 4.26
C ILE A 3 -3.36 31.61 5.12
N ILE A 4 -2.33 32.07 5.84
CA ILE A 4 -1.51 31.18 6.68
C ILE A 4 -2.30 30.62 7.86
N LEU A 5 -3.23 31.41 8.42
CA LEU A 5 -4.11 30.92 9.48
C LEU A 5 -5.00 29.78 8.98
N LEU A 6 -5.54 29.91 7.76
CA LEU A 6 -6.33 28.85 7.13
C LEU A 6 -5.49 27.59 6.88
N GLU A 7 -4.27 27.72 6.37
CA GLU A 7 -3.36 26.57 6.14
C GLU A 7 -2.94 25.85 7.42
N MET A 8 -2.71 26.60 8.51
CA MET A 8 -2.42 25.98 9.80
C MET A 8 -3.63 25.20 10.32
N ILE A 9 -4.84 25.75 10.20
CA ILE A 9 -6.07 25.08 10.63
C ILE A 9 -6.29 23.79 9.85
N THR A 10 -6.17 23.82 8.51
CA THR A 10 -6.36 22.62 7.68
C THR A 10 -5.28 21.57 7.98
N SER A 11 -4.03 21.97 8.15
CA SER A 11 -2.94 21.05 8.49
C SER A 11 -3.16 20.35 9.82
N VAL A 12 -3.59 21.07 10.85
CA VAL A 12 -3.91 20.50 12.17
C VAL A 12 -5.07 19.51 12.06
N ALA A 13 -6.14 19.85 11.32
CA ALA A 13 -7.27 18.96 11.11
C ALA A 13 -6.89 17.66 10.37
N VAL A 14 -6.00 17.74 9.38
CA VAL A 14 -5.49 16.56 8.66
C VAL A 14 -4.65 15.69 9.60
N VAL A 15 -3.76 16.29 10.39
CA VAL A 15 -2.89 15.54 11.31
C VAL A 15 -3.69 14.85 12.42
N SER A 16 -4.75 15.49 12.92
CA SER A 16 -5.60 14.88 13.97
C SER A 16 -6.48 13.73 13.46
N THR A 17 -6.82 13.72 12.17
CA THR A 17 -7.67 12.69 11.55
C THR A 17 -6.90 11.58 10.83
N LYS A 18 -5.56 11.68 10.78
CA LYS A 18 -4.70 10.78 10.01
C LYS A 18 -4.90 9.29 10.34
N ASP A 19 -5.11 8.97 11.62
CA ASP A 19 -5.18 7.58 12.08
C ASP A 19 -6.52 6.95 11.69
N ALA A 20 -7.62 7.70 11.84
CA ALA A 20 -8.94 7.27 11.37
C ALA A 20 -8.96 7.07 9.84
N ILE A 21 -8.37 8.00 9.08
CA ILE A 21 -8.23 7.87 7.62
C ILE A 21 -7.40 6.62 7.28
N TYR A 22 -6.34 6.34 8.04
CA TYR A 22 -5.52 5.15 7.81
C TYR A 22 -6.31 3.86 8.01
N ASP A 23 -7.08 3.77 9.09
CA ASP A 23 -7.89 2.59 9.40
C ASP A 23 -9.01 2.37 8.36
N ASP A 24 -9.65 3.45 7.91
CA ASP A 24 -10.66 3.40 6.83
C ASP A 24 -10.04 2.96 5.50
N LEU A 25 -8.85 3.48 5.15
CA LEU A 25 -8.13 3.05 3.96
C LEU A 25 -7.71 1.59 4.06
N LYS A 26 -7.18 1.16 5.21
CA LYS A 26 -6.75 -0.22 5.44
C LYS A 26 -7.91 -1.19 5.32
N SER A 27 -9.05 -0.89 5.93
CA SER A 27 -10.25 -1.74 5.87
C SER A 27 -10.85 -1.80 4.46
N SER A 28 -10.94 -0.65 3.77
CA SER A 28 -11.45 -0.58 2.40
C SER A 28 -10.56 -1.33 1.42
N LEU A 29 -9.23 -1.17 1.54
CA LEU A 29 -8.27 -1.86 0.71
C LEU A 29 -8.28 -3.36 0.99
N ALA A 30 -8.29 -3.79 2.26
CA ALA A 30 -8.38 -5.20 2.62
C ALA A 30 -9.64 -5.86 2.04
N LYS A 31 -10.79 -5.17 2.08
CA LYS A 31 -12.03 -5.65 1.47
C LYS A 31 -11.90 -5.78 -0.04
N SER A 32 -11.29 -4.79 -0.70
CA SER A 32 -11.07 -4.82 -2.15
C SER A 32 -10.11 -5.95 -2.55
N MET A 33 -9.03 -6.16 -1.79
CA MET A 33 -8.08 -7.23 -2.02
C MET A 33 -8.76 -8.59 -1.84
N ASN A 34 -9.62 -8.76 -0.83
CA ASN A 34 -10.35 -10.01 -0.63
C ASN A 34 -11.24 -10.36 -1.84
N VAL A 35 -12.02 -9.39 -2.33
CA VAL A 35 -12.88 -9.58 -3.52
C VAL A 35 -12.07 -9.89 -4.78
N SER A 36 -10.88 -9.30 -4.93
CA SER A 36 -9.99 -9.54 -6.06
C SER A 36 -9.29 -10.90 -5.96
N MET A 37 -8.91 -11.33 -4.75
CA MET A 37 -8.31 -12.63 -4.48
C MET A 37 -9.25 -13.78 -4.86
N ASP A 38 -10.53 -13.67 -4.50
CA ASP A 38 -11.57 -14.65 -4.89
C ASP A 38 -11.70 -14.82 -6.41
N LYS A 39 -11.26 -13.83 -7.19
CA LYS A 39 -11.32 -13.81 -8.65
C LYS A 39 -9.98 -14.07 -9.31
N TYR A 40 -8.95 -14.41 -8.54
CA TYR A 40 -7.59 -14.53 -9.03
C TYR A 40 -7.46 -15.53 -10.19
N THR A 41 -8.18 -16.66 -10.17
CA THR A 41 -8.17 -17.66 -11.26
C THR A 41 -9.10 -17.32 -12.42
N ASP A 42 -10.15 -16.55 -12.15
CA ASP A 42 -11.28 -16.38 -13.07
C ASP A 42 -11.17 -15.09 -13.89
N ASN A 43 -10.42 -14.10 -13.38
CA ASN A 43 -10.23 -12.81 -14.02
C ASN A 43 -8.75 -12.51 -14.22
N SER A 44 -8.31 -12.50 -15.48
CA SER A 44 -6.93 -12.22 -15.87
C SER A 44 -6.40 -10.86 -15.39
N SER A 45 -7.28 -9.85 -15.25
CA SER A 45 -6.89 -8.55 -14.71
C SER A 45 -6.58 -8.64 -13.22
N ASP A 46 -7.37 -9.40 -12.46
CA ASP A 46 -7.10 -9.63 -11.04
C ASP A 46 -5.82 -10.45 -10.87
N THR A 47 -5.64 -11.52 -11.67
CA THR A 47 -4.39 -12.31 -11.72
C THR A 47 -3.17 -11.44 -11.93
N GLN A 48 -3.18 -10.60 -12.97
CA GLN A 48 -2.06 -9.76 -13.33
C GLN A 48 -1.73 -8.75 -12.23
N ILE A 49 -2.74 -8.13 -11.62
CA ILE A 49 -2.54 -7.16 -10.55
C ILE A 49 -1.89 -7.83 -9.34
N TRP A 50 -2.39 -9.00 -8.93
CA TRP A 50 -1.80 -9.78 -7.85
C TRP A 50 -0.36 -10.17 -8.13
N ASP A 51 -0.08 -10.70 -9.32
CA ASP A 51 1.26 -11.14 -9.69
C ASP A 51 2.26 -9.98 -9.67
N VAL A 52 1.86 -8.83 -10.20
CA VAL A 52 2.66 -7.60 -10.19
C VAL A 52 2.91 -7.13 -8.76
N ILE A 53 1.89 -7.09 -7.91
CA ILE A 53 2.04 -6.64 -6.53
C ILE A 53 2.97 -7.58 -5.77
N GLN A 54 2.75 -8.89 -5.83
CA GLN A 54 3.51 -9.89 -5.07
C GLN A 54 4.97 -9.92 -5.48
N THR A 55 5.24 -9.92 -6.80
CA THR A 55 6.59 -9.95 -7.35
C THR A 55 7.34 -8.64 -7.03
N ASN A 56 6.71 -7.48 -7.26
CA ASN A 56 7.41 -6.19 -7.11
C ASN A 56 7.55 -5.75 -5.65
N GLN A 57 6.54 -6.04 -4.83
CA GLN A 57 6.52 -5.64 -3.43
C GLN A 57 7.04 -6.73 -2.48
N LYS A 58 7.36 -7.92 -3.01
CA LYS A 58 7.94 -9.04 -2.25
C LYS A 58 7.07 -9.42 -1.06
N CYS A 59 5.81 -9.71 -1.34
CA CYS A 59 4.78 -10.08 -0.37
C CYS A 59 3.90 -11.20 -0.95
N CYS A 60 3.14 -11.89 -0.10
CA CYS A 60 2.22 -12.94 -0.49
C CYS A 60 0.95 -12.88 0.37
N GLY A 61 -0.21 -12.94 -0.29
CA GLY A 61 -1.52 -12.81 0.33
C GLY A 61 -1.82 -11.42 0.88
N ILE A 62 -2.92 -11.28 1.63
CA ILE A 62 -3.40 -9.97 2.12
C ILE A 62 -2.65 -9.59 3.40
N ARG A 63 -2.75 -10.41 4.43
CA ARG A 63 -2.07 -10.33 5.73
C ARG A 63 -0.92 -11.32 5.82
N GLY A 64 -0.98 -12.41 5.08
CA GLY A 64 0.07 -13.42 4.99
C GLY A 64 -0.23 -14.40 3.87
N TYR A 65 0.73 -15.28 3.58
CA TYR A 65 0.60 -16.27 2.51
C TYR A 65 -0.56 -17.26 2.73
N ASP A 66 -0.95 -17.47 3.99
CA ASP A 66 -2.04 -18.35 4.43
C ASP A 66 -3.42 -17.88 3.96
N ASP A 67 -3.57 -16.61 3.58
CA ASP A 67 -4.83 -16.12 2.99
C ASP A 67 -5.20 -16.86 1.70
N TRP A 68 -4.22 -17.35 0.93
CA TRP A 68 -4.45 -18.15 -0.28
C TRP A 68 -5.09 -19.52 0.02
N ALA A 69 -4.75 -20.11 1.17
CA ALA A 69 -5.40 -21.33 1.63
C ALA A 69 -6.89 -21.06 1.90
N LEU A 70 -7.20 -19.92 2.53
CA LEU A 70 -8.56 -19.52 2.87
C LEU A 70 -9.40 -19.17 1.63
N SER A 71 -8.78 -18.71 0.54
CA SER A 71 -9.46 -18.48 -0.74
C SER A 71 -9.73 -19.77 -1.52
N GLY A 72 -9.21 -20.92 -1.07
CA GLY A 72 -9.33 -22.21 -1.75
C GLY A 72 -8.39 -22.37 -2.96
N TYR A 73 -7.36 -21.53 -3.08
CA TYR A 73 -6.39 -21.62 -4.17
C TYR A 73 -5.58 -22.92 -4.07
N GLY A 74 -5.43 -23.64 -5.19
CA GLY A 74 -4.74 -24.94 -5.26
C GLY A 74 -5.24 -25.93 -4.21
N ASP A 75 -6.55 -26.11 -4.14
CA ASP A 75 -7.24 -26.97 -3.16
C ASP A 75 -6.92 -26.60 -1.69
N GLY A 76 -6.54 -25.34 -1.45
CA GLY A 76 -6.22 -24.80 -0.12
C GLY A 76 -4.78 -25.05 0.33
N ASN A 77 -3.91 -25.58 -0.54
CA ASN A 77 -2.54 -25.96 -0.17
C ASN A 77 -1.44 -25.13 -0.85
N ASP A 78 -1.81 -24.36 -1.87
CA ASP A 78 -0.86 -23.67 -2.73
C ASP A 78 -0.91 -22.16 -2.55
N VAL A 79 0.12 -21.50 -3.07
CA VAL A 79 0.16 -20.06 -3.33
C VAL A 79 0.54 -19.82 -4.80
N PRO A 80 0.17 -18.67 -5.38
CA PRO A 80 0.62 -18.31 -6.73
C PRO A 80 2.14 -18.30 -6.89
N GLU A 81 2.63 -18.59 -8.09
CA GLU A 81 4.07 -18.57 -8.39
C GLU A 81 4.69 -17.18 -8.22
N SER A 82 3.90 -16.11 -8.34
CA SER A 82 4.32 -14.74 -8.07
C SER A 82 4.66 -14.46 -6.60
N CYS A 83 4.28 -15.36 -5.68
CA CYS A 83 4.73 -15.32 -4.29
C CYS A 83 6.16 -15.84 -4.09
N CYS A 84 6.76 -16.48 -5.09
CA CYS A 84 8.05 -17.16 -4.92
C CYS A 84 9.22 -16.19 -4.97
N GLN A 85 10.23 -16.44 -4.14
CA GLN A 85 11.45 -15.63 -4.11
C GLN A 85 12.35 -15.89 -5.31
N LEU A 86 12.29 -17.11 -5.84
CA LEU A 86 13.02 -17.56 -7.01
C LEU A 86 12.02 -18.06 -8.04
N ASN A 87 12.31 -17.80 -9.32
CA ASN A 87 11.50 -18.27 -10.45
C ASN A 87 11.77 -19.76 -10.69
N ILE A 88 11.24 -20.60 -9.80
CA ILE A 88 11.33 -22.06 -9.87
C ILE A 88 9.92 -22.59 -10.11
N ASP A 89 9.72 -23.33 -11.19
CA ASP A 89 8.42 -23.91 -11.53
C ASP A 89 7.85 -24.73 -10.36
N GLY A 90 6.60 -24.43 -9.98
CA GLY A 90 5.91 -25.14 -8.90
C GLY A 90 6.38 -24.84 -7.48
N CYS A 91 7.18 -23.79 -7.25
CA CYS A 91 7.59 -23.31 -5.93
C CYS A 91 6.42 -23.02 -4.98
N GLY A 92 5.24 -22.67 -5.52
CA GLY A 92 4.04 -22.35 -4.76
C GLY A 92 3.21 -23.56 -4.31
N ARG A 93 3.55 -24.78 -4.77
CA ARG A 93 2.74 -25.98 -4.46
C ARG A 93 3.01 -26.54 -3.07
N GLY A 94 1.97 -26.87 -2.33
CA GLY A 94 2.04 -27.49 -1.00
C GLY A 94 2.71 -26.61 0.06
N VAL A 95 2.79 -25.30 -0.17
CA VAL A 95 3.49 -24.36 0.72
C VAL A 95 2.78 -24.22 2.06
N VAL A 96 1.45 -24.37 2.09
CA VAL A 96 0.64 -24.24 3.32
C VAL A 96 1.00 -25.32 4.35
N GLU A 97 1.31 -26.54 3.88
CA GLU A 97 1.72 -27.65 4.74
C GLU A 97 3.22 -27.64 5.09
N MET A 98 4.00 -26.76 4.46
CA MET A 98 5.45 -26.71 4.64
C MET A 98 5.81 -26.11 6.00
N SER A 99 6.73 -26.76 6.72
CA SER A 99 7.12 -26.31 8.07
C SER A 99 7.89 -24.98 8.08
N ASP A 100 8.60 -24.65 6.99
CA ASP A 100 9.39 -23.42 6.87
C ASP A 100 9.29 -22.80 5.45
N PRO A 101 8.21 -22.04 5.16
CA PRO A 101 7.99 -21.42 3.85
C PRO A 101 8.81 -20.15 3.57
N TRP A 102 9.47 -19.59 4.59
CA TRP A 102 10.13 -18.29 4.54
C TRP A 102 11.34 -18.22 3.59
N ASN A 103 11.91 -19.38 3.24
CA ASN A 103 13.06 -19.47 2.32
C ASN A 103 12.65 -19.69 0.85
N VAL A 104 11.36 -19.94 0.58
CA VAL A 104 10.84 -20.26 -0.76
C VAL A 104 9.93 -19.16 -1.27
N ILE A 105 9.11 -18.56 -0.38
CA ILE A 105 8.11 -17.55 -0.73
C ILE A 105 8.25 -16.27 0.10
N PHE A 106 7.61 -15.20 -0.38
CA PHE A 106 7.46 -13.95 0.35
C PHE A 106 6.33 -14.02 1.38
N ALA A 107 6.56 -14.65 2.54
CA ALA A 107 5.49 -14.95 3.51
C ALA A 107 4.76 -13.74 4.14
N ASN A 108 5.27 -12.50 3.97
CA ASN A 108 4.63 -11.29 4.52
C ASN A 108 3.41 -10.86 3.70
N GLY A 109 2.36 -10.37 4.35
CA GLY A 109 1.16 -9.85 3.67
C GLY A 109 1.37 -8.57 2.86
N CYS A 110 0.68 -8.47 1.74
CA CYS A 110 0.76 -7.33 0.82
C CYS A 110 0.02 -6.07 1.30
N LEU A 111 -0.98 -6.19 2.18
CA LEU A 111 -1.82 -5.07 2.61
C LEU A 111 -0.98 -3.93 3.23
N GLU A 112 -0.13 -4.25 4.20
CA GLU A 112 0.70 -3.24 4.88
C GLU A 112 1.77 -2.67 3.95
N VAL A 113 2.30 -3.48 3.02
CA VAL A 113 3.32 -3.04 2.06
C VAL A 113 2.73 -2.02 1.09
N VAL A 114 1.56 -2.32 0.52
CA VAL A 114 0.83 -1.41 -0.38
C VAL A 114 0.44 -0.13 0.35
N LEU A 115 -0.12 -0.21 1.55
CA LEU A 115 -0.48 0.95 2.37
C LEU A 115 0.74 1.83 2.68
N THR A 116 1.87 1.22 3.01
CA THR A 116 3.12 1.94 3.26
C THR A 116 3.64 2.62 2.00
N GLY A 117 3.54 1.95 0.85
CA GLY A 117 3.83 2.52 -0.46
C GLY A 117 2.97 3.75 -0.75
N MET A 118 1.66 3.67 -0.54
CA MET A 118 0.72 4.79 -0.70
C MET A 118 1.07 5.96 0.21
N LYS A 119 1.34 5.69 1.51
CA LYS A 119 1.79 6.72 2.47
C LYS A 119 3.03 7.46 1.99
N ARG A 120 4.01 6.73 1.43
CA ARG A 120 5.25 7.32 0.92
C ARG A 120 5.00 8.24 -0.26
N VAL A 121 4.18 7.81 -1.23
CA VAL A 121 3.84 8.62 -2.41
C VAL A 121 3.08 9.88 -2.00
N VAL A 122 2.06 9.74 -1.15
CA VAL A 122 1.28 10.89 -0.64
C VAL A 122 2.16 11.86 0.13
N GLY A 123 3.06 11.35 0.99
CA GLY A 123 4.01 12.17 1.72
C GLY A 123 4.96 12.94 0.80
N TYR A 124 5.51 12.28 -0.22
CA TYR A 124 6.36 12.93 -1.22
C TYR A 124 5.61 14.05 -1.96
N LEU A 125 4.40 13.78 -2.45
CA LEU A 125 3.59 14.77 -3.16
C LEU A 125 3.23 15.95 -2.26
N ALA A 126 2.88 15.69 -1.00
CA ALA A 126 2.62 16.73 -0.02
C ALA A 126 3.85 17.64 0.13
N CYS A 127 5.04 17.08 0.39
CA CYS A 127 6.26 17.87 0.51
C CYS A 127 6.58 18.68 -0.76
N ALA A 128 6.45 18.05 -1.93
CA ALA A 128 6.74 18.68 -3.22
C ALA A 128 5.83 19.89 -3.50
N ILE A 129 4.58 19.87 -3.03
CA ILE A 129 3.62 20.97 -3.20
C ILE A 129 3.78 22.02 -2.09
N TRP A 130 3.90 21.59 -0.83
CA TRP A 130 3.87 22.50 0.32
C TRP A 130 5.15 23.33 0.48
N ILE A 131 6.32 22.80 0.14
CA ILE A 131 7.59 23.53 0.27
C ILE A 131 7.62 24.80 -0.62
N PRO A 132 7.30 24.74 -1.93
CA PRO A 132 7.22 25.94 -2.76
C PRO A 132 6.20 26.97 -2.27
N VAL A 133 5.02 26.52 -1.79
CA VAL A 133 3.98 27.41 -1.28
C VAL A 133 4.51 28.24 -0.10
N ILE A 134 5.18 27.60 0.86
CA ILE A 134 5.76 28.27 2.04
C ILE A 134 6.81 29.31 1.60
N ILE A 135 7.66 28.96 0.62
CA ILE A 135 8.70 29.87 0.11
C ILE A 135 8.07 31.11 -0.55
N ILE A 136 7.10 30.92 -1.45
CA ILE A 136 6.43 32.01 -2.17
C ILE A 136 5.74 32.95 -1.19
N GLN A 137 5.02 32.40 -0.21
CA GLN A 137 4.37 33.20 0.84
C GLN A 137 5.37 33.97 1.69
N GLY A 138 6.53 33.38 2.01
CA GLY A 138 7.61 34.05 2.72
C GLY A 138 8.16 35.25 1.96
N ILE A 139 8.47 35.07 0.66
CA ILE A 139 8.97 36.14 -0.21
C ILE A 139 7.94 37.27 -0.33
N LEU A 140 6.68 36.94 -0.59
CA LEU A 140 5.61 37.94 -0.73
C LEU A 140 5.49 38.82 0.52
N ARG A 141 5.62 38.23 1.72
CA ARG A 141 5.60 38.99 2.98
C ARG A 141 6.78 39.95 3.09
N VAL A 142 8.00 39.51 2.78
CA VAL A 142 9.19 40.37 2.81
C VAL A 142 9.06 41.54 1.85
N LEU A 143 8.53 41.30 0.64
CA LEU A 143 8.32 42.35 -0.35
C LEU A 143 7.27 43.37 0.10
N VAL A 144 6.13 42.91 0.62
CA VAL A 144 5.08 43.80 1.15
C VAL A 144 5.59 44.63 2.33
N CYS A 145 6.34 44.02 3.26
CA CYS A 145 6.93 44.74 4.40
C CYS A 145 8.05 45.73 4.00
N LYS A 146 8.69 45.56 2.84
CA LYS A 146 9.68 46.51 2.31
C LYS A 146 9.05 47.66 1.52
N CYS A 147 7.83 47.50 1.02
CA CYS A 147 7.11 48.51 0.23
C CYS A 147 6.22 49.43 1.09
N ILE A 148 6.07 49.16 2.39
CA ILE A 148 5.33 49.95 3.38
C ILE A 148 6.35 50.59 4.31
#